data_AF-A0A537YTE7-F1
#
_entry.id   AF-A0A537YTE7-F1
#
_cell.length_a   1.000
_cell.length_b   1.000
_cell.length_c   1.000
_cell.angle_alpha   90.00
_cell.angle_beta   90.00
_cell.angle_gamma   90.00
#
_symmetry.space_group_name_H-M   'P 1'
#
loop_
_entity.id
_entity.type
_entity.pdbx_description
1 polymer ?
#
loop_
_entity_poly.entity_id
_entity_poly.type
_entity_poly.pdbx_seq_one_letter_code
_entity_poly.pdbx_strand_id
1 'polypeptide(L)'
;MAKGKDEHRMLFDLRGGKRGQVVKVVYALLAVLMGLSLFLVIGGFNLAELFNSNTSTGDAAKPYEEQAERLEVKLKKDPNNPDLLLSLTRAQVSAGNAQVTVESNGQQTFTPEAFQAYEEADQSWSEYLKATDEPNASLALLMSPTLLKLAEFSRTYPEADTNIQAATEAQRIVAEQRPSVNAFTTLAYYTYFTGDFAAAEKAEKEAKKLAGGKSQAQEIDKQLSEIEKNARKYIAEKEKGEKAAKEANSGKGNPEAVQPSGNPFGAGAGLSGP
;
A
#
# COMPACT_ATOMS: atom_id res chain seq x y z
N MET A 1 60.84 23.64 6.01
CA MET A 1 60.34 24.13 4.70
C MET A 1 59.28 23.16 4.19
N ALA A 2 58.15 23.69 3.72
CA ALA A 2 56.92 23.02 3.25
C ALA A 2 57.20 21.92 2.20
N LYS A 3 56.60 20.72 2.25
CA LYS A 3 55.20 20.26 2.14
C LYS A 3 54.63 20.31 0.72
N GLY A 4 54.45 19.11 0.15
CA GLY A 4 53.29 18.67 -0.63
C GLY A 4 53.16 19.18 -2.06
N LYS A 5 53.49 18.32 -3.03
CA LYS A 5 53.07 18.46 -4.43
C LYS A 5 51.56 18.25 -4.54
N ASP A 6 50.93 19.13 -5.30
CA ASP A 6 49.52 19.14 -5.67
C ASP A 6 49.10 17.88 -6.43
N GLU A 7 48.16 17.13 -5.86
CA GLU A 7 47.36 16.14 -6.57
C GLU A 7 45.97 16.74 -6.84
N HIS A 8 45.65 16.78 -8.14
CA HIS A 8 44.33 16.77 -8.76
C HIS A 8 43.13 17.36 -7.98
N ARG A 9 42.74 18.58 -8.40
CA ARG A 9 41.42 19.18 -8.20
C ARG A 9 40.29 18.18 -8.50
N MET A 10 39.68 17.63 -7.47
CA MET A 10 38.34 17.05 -7.59
C MET A 10 37.29 18.16 -7.48
N LEU A 11 36.81 18.58 -8.65
CA LEU A 11 35.39 18.57 -9.02
C LEU A 11 34.35 18.67 -7.89
N PHE A 12 34.28 19.76 -7.12
CA PHE A 12 33.03 20.19 -6.47
C PHE A 12 33.01 21.70 -6.26
N ASP A 13 32.95 22.45 -7.36
CA ASP A 13 32.54 23.85 -7.31
C ASP A 13 31.01 23.92 -7.11
N LEU A 14 30.56 23.85 -5.86
CA LEU A 14 29.16 24.07 -5.47
C LEU A 14 28.89 25.55 -5.17
N ARG A 15 29.50 26.46 -5.93
CA ARG A 15 29.31 27.90 -5.75
C ARG A 15 28.10 28.39 -6.56
N GLY A 16 26.91 28.04 -6.07
CA GLY A 16 25.64 28.55 -6.56
C GLY A 16 24.60 28.58 -5.43
N GLY A 17 24.50 29.73 -4.73
CA GLY A 17 23.81 29.93 -3.44
C GLY A 17 22.30 29.70 -3.36
N LYS A 18 21.68 28.99 -4.32
CA LYS A 18 20.28 28.52 -4.25
C LYS A 18 20.12 27.00 -4.34
N ARG A 19 21.09 26.28 -4.90
CA ARG A 19 21.05 24.80 -5.01
C ARG A 19 21.56 24.09 -3.75
N GLY A 20 22.42 24.74 -2.97
CA GLY A 20 22.94 24.19 -1.71
C GLY A 20 21.88 24.05 -0.60
N GLN A 21 20.80 24.83 -0.63
CA GLN A 21 19.71 24.69 0.34
C GLN A 21 18.79 23.51 0.03
N VAL A 22 18.47 23.29 -1.25
CA VAL A 22 17.62 22.16 -1.68
C VAL A 22 18.30 20.82 -1.35
N VAL A 23 19.60 20.72 -1.61
CA VAL A 23 20.39 19.52 -1.27
C VAL A 23 20.41 19.29 0.25
N LYS A 24 20.55 20.35 1.06
CA LYS A 24 20.48 20.23 2.53
C LYS A 24 19.11 19.80 3.04
N VAL A 25 18.02 20.25 2.42
CA VAL A 25 16.65 19.83 2.77
C VAL A 25 16.43 18.36 2.41
N VAL A 26 16.88 17.92 1.24
CA VAL A 26 16.78 16.51 0.81
C VAL A 26 17.60 15.60 1.73
N TYR A 27 18.83 15.97 2.08
CA TYR A 27 19.64 15.18 3.01
C TYR A 27 19.12 15.22 4.45
N ALA A 28 18.52 16.33 4.91
CA ALA A 28 17.87 16.38 6.21
C ALA A 28 16.60 15.52 6.25
N LEU A 29 15.81 15.51 5.17
CA LEU A 29 14.64 14.64 5.03
C LEU A 29 15.06 13.15 5.00
N LEU A 30 16.10 12.82 4.22
CA LEU A 30 16.68 11.47 4.18
C LEU A 30 17.25 11.06 5.54
N ALA A 31 17.94 11.95 6.25
CA ALA A 31 18.48 11.65 7.58
C ALA A 31 17.37 11.45 8.63
N VAL A 32 16.25 12.16 8.50
CA VAL A 32 15.06 11.94 9.34
C VAL A 32 14.39 10.62 8.97
N LEU A 33 14.24 10.28 7.69
CA LEU A 33 13.70 8.99 7.25
C LEU A 33 14.57 7.81 7.72
N MET A 34 15.90 7.95 7.66
CA MET A 34 16.85 6.94 8.16
C MET A 34 16.94 6.92 9.70
N GLY A 35 16.65 8.04 10.38
CA GLY A 35 16.60 8.12 11.84
C GLY A 35 15.29 7.58 12.43
N LEU A 36 14.19 7.66 11.67
CA LEU A 36 12.87 7.16 12.07
C LEU A 36 12.75 5.63 11.91
N SER A 37 13.51 5.02 10.99
CA SER A 37 13.54 3.55 10.87
C SER A 37 14.14 2.84 12.09
N LEU A 38 14.96 3.55 12.89
CA LEU A 38 15.54 3.02 14.12
C LEU A 38 14.56 2.99 15.31
N PHE A 39 13.43 3.70 15.24
CA PHE A 39 12.47 3.80 16.35
C PHE A 39 11.18 2.99 16.16
N LEU A 40 11.03 2.27 15.05
CA LEU A 40 9.87 1.39 14.79
C LEU A 40 10.12 -0.08 15.15
N VAL A 41 11.24 -0.41 15.80
CA VAL A 41 11.54 -1.76 16.29
C VAL A 41 11.01 -1.95 17.70
N ILE A 42 9.68 -2.09 17.84
CA ILE A 42 9.08 -2.76 18.99
C ILE A 42 7.89 -3.61 18.49
N GLY A 43 8.12 -4.93 18.34
CA GLY A 43 7.02 -5.91 18.42
C GLY A 43 6.69 -6.76 17.18
N GLY A 44 7.68 -7.47 16.63
CA GLY A 44 7.50 -8.85 16.14
C GLY A 44 6.60 -9.12 14.92
N PHE A 45 7.08 -8.83 13.72
CA PHE A 45 6.93 -9.64 12.50
C PHE A 45 7.96 -9.13 11.49
N ASN A 46 9.10 -9.82 11.34
CA ASN A 46 10.08 -9.48 10.32
C ASN A 46 9.56 -9.95 8.95
N LEU A 47 8.84 -9.10 8.22
CA LEU A 47 8.51 -9.39 6.81
C LEU A 47 9.79 -9.66 6.00
N ALA A 48 10.90 -9.00 6.34
CA ALA A 48 12.20 -9.19 5.70
C ALA A 48 12.74 -10.64 5.74
N GLU A 49 12.33 -11.46 6.73
CA GLU A 49 12.76 -12.87 6.80
C GLU A 49 11.91 -13.80 5.89
N LEU A 50 10.66 -13.43 5.60
CA LEU A 50 9.81 -14.17 4.66
C LEU A 50 10.25 -13.99 3.20
N PHE A 51 10.89 -12.87 2.88
CA PHE A 51 11.24 -12.48 1.50
C PHE A 51 12.73 -12.69 1.12
N ASN A 52 13.55 -13.26 2.00
CA ASN A 52 14.99 -13.48 1.74
C ASN A 52 15.32 -14.85 1.12
N SER A 53 14.33 -15.59 0.59
CA SER A 53 14.59 -16.86 -0.10
C SER A 53 15.02 -16.59 -1.55
N ASN A 54 16.33 -16.61 -1.77
CA ASN A 54 17.02 -16.44 -3.05
C ASN A 54 16.79 -17.64 -4.00
N THR A 55 15.54 -17.94 -4.35
CA THR A 55 15.13 -19.05 -5.24
C THR A 55 14.41 -18.46 -6.44
N SER A 56 14.69 -18.97 -7.66
CA SER A 56 14.07 -18.52 -8.91
C SER A 56 12.56 -18.26 -8.75
N THR A 57 12.14 -17.02 -8.99
CA THR A 57 10.82 -16.47 -8.63
C THR A 57 9.63 -17.33 -9.08
N GLY A 58 9.69 -17.91 -10.28
CA GLY A 58 8.61 -18.77 -10.81
C GLY A 58 8.53 -20.17 -10.17
N ASP A 59 9.59 -20.69 -9.56
CA ASP A 59 9.54 -21.99 -8.86
C ASP A 59 9.04 -21.85 -7.42
N ALA A 60 9.15 -20.66 -6.83
CA ALA A 60 8.70 -20.38 -5.46
C ALA A 60 7.17 -20.28 -5.34
N ALA A 61 6.47 -19.90 -6.42
CA ALA A 61 5.00 -19.78 -6.44
C ALA A 61 4.28 -21.13 -6.63
N LYS A 62 4.90 -22.07 -7.36
CA LYS A 62 4.28 -23.37 -7.72
C LYS A 62 3.62 -24.13 -6.57
N PRO A 63 4.24 -24.26 -5.37
CA PRO A 63 3.59 -24.99 -4.27
C PRO A 63 2.28 -24.35 -3.81
N TYR A 64 2.18 -23.02 -3.92
CA TYR A 64 0.99 -22.26 -3.55
C TYR A 64 -0.06 -22.30 -4.67
N GLU A 65 0.35 -22.23 -5.93
CA GLU A 65 -0.53 -22.41 -7.11
C GLU A 65 -1.18 -23.80 -7.07
N GLU A 66 -0.38 -24.86 -6.91
CA GLU A 66 -0.90 -26.23 -6.78
C GLU A 66 -1.81 -26.39 -5.54
N GLN A 67 -1.55 -25.65 -4.47
CA GLN A 67 -2.42 -25.65 -3.29
C GLN A 67 -3.77 -24.99 -3.61
N ALA A 68 -3.77 -23.85 -4.30
CA ALA A 68 -4.96 -23.16 -4.75
C ALA A 68 -5.82 -24.06 -5.66
N GLU A 69 -5.22 -24.67 -6.68
CA GLU A 69 -5.90 -25.60 -7.58
C GLU A 69 -6.58 -26.77 -6.83
N ARG A 70 -5.89 -27.36 -5.85
CA ARG A 70 -6.47 -28.44 -5.03
C ARG A 70 -7.65 -27.95 -4.19
N LEU A 71 -7.61 -26.71 -3.70
CA LEU A 71 -8.69 -26.10 -2.92
C LEU A 71 -9.89 -25.77 -3.82
N GLU A 72 -9.68 -25.23 -5.01
CA GLU A 72 -10.73 -24.99 -6.01
C GLU A 72 -11.46 -26.28 -6.39
N VAL A 73 -10.73 -27.38 -6.59
CA VAL A 73 -11.35 -28.69 -6.86
C VAL A 73 -12.25 -29.15 -5.70
N LYS A 74 -11.91 -28.81 -4.46
CA LYS A 74 -12.76 -29.10 -3.29
C LYS A 74 -13.96 -28.16 -3.24
N LEU A 75 -13.78 -26.87 -3.53
CA LEU A 75 -14.84 -25.86 -3.56
C LEU A 75 -15.88 -26.17 -4.65
N LYS A 76 -15.49 -26.81 -5.76
CA LYS A 76 -16.48 -27.32 -6.75
C LYS A 76 -17.52 -28.26 -6.14
N LYS A 77 -17.20 -28.95 -5.03
CA LYS A 77 -18.11 -29.85 -4.32
C LYS A 77 -18.82 -29.16 -3.15
N ASP A 78 -18.20 -28.15 -2.57
CA ASP A 78 -18.69 -27.41 -1.42
C ASP A 78 -18.34 -25.92 -1.55
N PRO A 79 -19.07 -25.16 -2.39
CA PRO A 79 -18.65 -23.84 -2.85
C PRO A 79 -18.69 -22.75 -1.78
N ASN A 80 -19.49 -22.94 -0.74
CA ASN A 80 -19.67 -21.95 0.33
C ASN A 80 -18.95 -22.37 1.62
N ASN A 81 -17.94 -23.22 1.53
CA ASN A 81 -17.20 -23.66 2.71
C ASN A 81 -16.21 -22.57 3.14
N PRO A 82 -16.42 -21.89 4.29
CA PRO A 82 -15.60 -20.75 4.69
C PRO A 82 -14.14 -21.15 4.95
N ASP A 83 -13.86 -22.36 5.44
CA ASP A 83 -12.50 -22.82 5.71
C ASP A 83 -11.70 -23.08 4.42
N LEU A 84 -12.37 -23.62 3.38
CA LEU A 84 -11.77 -23.81 2.07
C LEU A 84 -11.53 -22.47 1.36
N LEU A 85 -12.50 -21.55 1.40
CA LEU A 85 -12.37 -20.21 0.81
C LEU A 85 -11.27 -19.38 1.51
N LEU A 86 -11.19 -19.46 2.83
CA LEU A 86 -10.11 -18.84 3.61
C LEU A 86 -8.75 -19.39 3.19
N SER A 87 -8.65 -20.71 3.06
CA SER A 87 -7.40 -21.37 2.66
C SER A 87 -7.02 -21.03 1.22
N LEU A 88 -7.99 -20.94 0.31
CA LEU A 88 -7.78 -20.59 -1.08
C LEU A 88 -7.25 -19.16 -1.20
N THR A 89 -7.93 -18.22 -0.56
CA THR A 89 -7.52 -16.80 -0.50
C THR A 89 -6.08 -16.68 -0.02
N ARG A 90 -5.72 -17.37 1.08
CA ARG A 90 -4.35 -17.33 1.60
C ARG A 90 -3.34 -17.89 0.61
N ALA A 91 -3.63 -19.03 -0.03
CA ALA A 91 -2.74 -19.65 -1.00
C ALA A 91 -2.50 -18.71 -2.21
N GLN A 92 -3.54 -18.06 -2.71
CA GLN A 92 -3.44 -17.10 -3.82
C GLN A 92 -2.61 -15.86 -3.44
N VAL A 93 -2.80 -15.29 -2.24
CA VAL A 93 -1.91 -14.20 -1.77
C VAL A 93 -0.46 -14.68 -1.65
N SER A 94 -0.23 -15.89 -1.13
CA SER A 94 1.12 -16.47 -1.03
C SER A 94 1.76 -16.69 -2.41
N ALA A 95 0.98 -17.15 -3.40
CA ALA A 95 1.44 -17.26 -4.79
C ALA A 95 1.83 -15.89 -5.35
N GLY A 96 0.98 -14.88 -5.18
CA GLY A 96 1.27 -13.52 -5.63
C GLY A 96 2.53 -12.93 -4.98
N ASN A 97 2.68 -13.12 -3.67
CA ASN A 97 3.87 -12.69 -2.93
C ASN A 97 5.16 -13.40 -3.40
N ALA A 98 5.08 -14.67 -3.78
CA ALA A 98 6.21 -15.43 -4.30
C ALA A 98 6.64 -14.96 -5.70
N GLN A 99 5.75 -14.27 -6.43
CA GLN A 99 6.03 -13.67 -7.72
C GLN A 99 6.64 -12.26 -7.62
N VAL A 100 6.62 -11.64 -6.42
CA VAL A 100 7.24 -10.31 -6.20
C VAL A 100 8.76 -10.44 -6.21
N THR A 101 9.42 -9.67 -7.07
CA THR A 101 10.87 -9.60 -7.12
C THR A 101 11.38 -8.40 -6.33
N VAL A 102 12.43 -8.58 -5.53
CA VAL A 102 13.11 -7.48 -4.85
C VAL A 102 14.38 -7.15 -5.62
N GLU A 103 14.46 -5.93 -6.13
CA GLU A 103 15.64 -5.41 -6.82
C GLU A 103 16.78 -5.13 -5.83
N SER A 104 18.00 -4.99 -6.36
CA SER A 104 19.21 -4.77 -5.55
C SER A 104 19.20 -3.46 -4.74
N ASN A 105 18.35 -2.50 -5.13
CA ASN A 105 18.10 -1.25 -4.41
C ASN A 105 16.99 -1.37 -3.34
N GLY A 106 16.43 -2.57 -3.13
CA GLY A 106 15.32 -2.83 -2.22
C GLY A 106 13.94 -2.50 -2.79
N GLN A 107 13.85 -2.06 -4.04
CA GLN A 107 12.58 -1.79 -4.72
C GLN A 107 11.86 -3.12 -5.03
N GLN A 108 10.56 -3.16 -4.76
CA GLN A 108 9.74 -4.30 -5.12
C GLN A 108 9.18 -4.11 -6.53
N THR A 109 9.35 -5.14 -7.35
CA THR A 109 8.80 -5.24 -8.70
C THR A 109 7.76 -6.34 -8.69
N PHE A 110 6.51 -5.92 -8.89
CA PHE A 110 5.36 -6.80 -8.95
C PHE A 110 5.15 -7.23 -10.40
N THR A 111 5.12 -8.54 -10.64
CA THR A 111 4.93 -9.09 -11.98
C THR A 111 3.44 -9.16 -12.35
N PRO A 112 3.09 -9.29 -13.63
CA PRO A 112 1.70 -9.55 -14.04
C PRO A 112 1.09 -10.77 -13.33
N GLU A 113 1.89 -11.81 -13.08
CA GLU A 113 1.48 -13.03 -12.36
C GLU A 113 1.18 -12.74 -10.89
N ALA A 114 1.95 -11.85 -10.25
CA ALA A 114 1.67 -11.39 -8.89
C ALA A 114 0.28 -10.71 -8.81
N PHE A 115 -0.03 -9.86 -9.79
CA PHE A 115 -1.33 -9.19 -9.87
C PHE A 115 -2.47 -10.15 -10.11
N GLN A 116 -2.32 -11.07 -11.06
CA GLN A 116 -3.35 -12.06 -11.33
C GLN A 116 -3.67 -12.87 -10.06
N ALA A 117 -2.65 -13.32 -9.33
CA ALA A 117 -2.86 -14.06 -8.08
C ALA A 117 -3.55 -13.20 -6.99
N TYR A 118 -3.29 -11.90 -6.94
CA TYR A 118 -4.00 -10.99 -6.04
C TYR A 118 -5.45 -10.73 -6.45
N GLU A 119 -5.75 -10.64 -7.74
CA GLU A 119 -7.13 -10.54 -8.25
C GLU A 119 -7.93 -11.80 -7.94
N GLU A 120 -7.31 -12.97 -8.11
CA GLU A 120 -7.89 -14.26 -7.72
C GLU A 120 -8.13 -14.33 -6.20
N ALA A 121 -7.19 -13.82 -5.40
CA ALA A 121 -7.36 -13.71 -3.95
C ALA A 121 -8.51 -12.77 -3.56
N ASP A 122 -8.70 -11.64 -4.24
CA ASP A 122 -9.83 -10.72 -3.99
C ASP A 122 -11.18 -11.38 -4.27
N GLN A 123 -11.27 -12.17 -5.36
CA GLN A 123 -12.46 -12.95 -5.68
C GLN A 123 -12.78 -13.97 -4.57
N SER A 124 -11.79 -14.78 -4.18
CA SER A 124 -11.94 -15.77 -3.11
C SER A 124 -12.24 -15.13 -1.75
N TRP A 125 -11.65 -13.97 -1.46
CA TRP A 125 -11.93 -13.18 -0.26
C TRP A 125 -13.39 -12.69 -0.23
N SER A 126 -13.88 -12.19 -1.36
CA SER A 126 -15.27 -11.76 -1.51
C SER A 126 -16.26 -12.90 -1.36
N GLU A 127 -15.93 -14.11 -1.82
CA GLU A 127 -16.72 -15.32 -1.57
C GLU A 127 -16.64 -15.75 -0.11
N TYR A 128 -15.45 -15.72 0.49
CA TYR A 128 -15.24 -16.02 1.91
C TYR A 128 -16.11 -15.14 2.82
N LEU A 129 -16.12 -13.83 2.57
CA LEU A 129 -16.94 -12.89 3.35
C LEU A 129 -18.45 -13.15 3.23
N LYS A 130 -18.92 -13.74 2.13
CA LYS A 130 -20.33 -14.15 1.98
C LYS A 130 -20.64 -15.46 2.70
N ALA A 131 -19.63 -16.29 2.92
CA ALA A 131 -19.75 -17.62 3.51
C ALA A 131 -19.59 -17.63 5.04
N THR A 132 -19.26 -16.49 5.67
CA THR A 132 -19.08 -16.39 7.12
C THR A 132 -19.68 -15.10 7.68
N ASP A 133 -20.29 -15.18 8.87
CA ASP A 133 -20.68 -14.02 9.67
C ASP A 133 -19.53 -13.55 10.60
N GLU A 134 -18.51 -14.40 10.78
CA GLU A 134 -17.34 -14.14 11.63
C GLU A 134 -16.07 -14.18 10.78
N PRO A 135 -15.71 -13.06 10.11
CA PRO A 135 -14.53 -13.02 9.25
C PRO A 135 -13.24 -13.11 10.07
N ASN A 136 -12.25 -13.82 9.55
CA ASN A 136 -10.98 -14.06 10.23
C ASN A 136 -10.05 -12.84 10.16
N ALA A 137 -9.77 -12.20 11.31
CA ALA A 137 -8.87 -11.04 11.35
C ALA A 137 -7.44 -11.31 10.87
N SER A 138 -6.90 -12.54 10.96
CA SER A 138 -5.57 -12.82 10.38
C SER A 138 -5.61 -12.83 8.86
N LEU A 139 -6.70 -13.34 8.24
CA LEU A 139 -6.86 -13.26 6.80
C LEU A 139 -7.13 -11.81 6.36
N ALA A 140 -7.95 -11.06 7.10
CA ALA A 140 -8.19 -9.65 6.83
C ALA A 140 -6.91 -8.79 6.91
N LEU A 141 -6.02 -9.09 7.88
CA LEU A 141 -4.70 -8.47 8.00
C LEU A 141 -3.80 -8.74 6.79
N LEU A 142 -3.96 -9.90 6.16
CA LEU A 142 -3.25 -10.24 4.93
C LEU A 142 -3.88 -9.54 3.72
N MET A 143 -5.21 -9.55 3.61
CA MET A 143 -5.94 -8.99 2.47
C MET A 143 -5.92 -7.46 2.41
N SER A 144 -5.97 -6.78 3.55
CA SER A 144 -5.95 -5.31 3.63
C SER A 144 -4.84 -4.67 2.79
N PRO A 145 -3.54 -4.99 2.98
CA PRO A 145 -2.47 -4.46 2.14
C PRO A 145 -2.45 -5.03 0.71
N THR A 146 -2.93 -6.26 0.48
CA THR A 146 -3.04 -6.86 -0.87
C THR A 146 -4.04 -6.10 -1.73
N LEU A 147 -5.20 -5.76 -1.18
CA LEU A 147 -6.23 -4.97 -1.86
C LEU A 147 -5.76 -3.54 -2.11
N LEU A 148 -5.01 -2.95 -1.18
CA LEU A 148 -4.36 -1.67 -1.42
C LEU A 148 -3.37 -1.75 -2.58
N LYS A 149 -2.62 -2.85 -2.68
CA LYS A 149 -1.71 -3.08 -3.81
C LYS A 149 -2.48 -3.13 -5.13
N LEU A 150 -3.63 -3.81 -5.19
CA LEU A 150 -4.48 -3.77 -6.39
C LEU A 150 -4.96 -2.36 -6.74
N ALA A 151 -5.26 -1.53 -5.73
CA ALA A 151 -5.57 -0.12 -5.97
C ALA A 151 -4.42 0.61 -6.67
N GLU A 152 -3.18 0.45 -6.17
CA GLU A 152 -1.99 1.12 -6.72
C GLU A 152 -1.71 0.79 -8.20
N PHE A 153 -2.18 -0.36 -8.67
CA PHE A 153 -2.00 -0.82 -10.05
C PHE A 153 -3.25 -0.62 -10.92
N SER A 154 -4.32 -0.10 -10.33
CA SER A 154 -5.55 0.23 -11.04
C SER A 154 -5.28 1.25 -12.13
N ARG A 155 -5.96 1.09 -13.28
CA ARG A 155 -5.79 1.98 -14.44
C ARG A 155 -6.79 3.12 -14.44
N THR A 156 -7.81 3.03 -13.61
CA THR A 156 -8.88 4.02 -13.51
C THR A 156 -9.19 4.34 -12.06
N TYR A 157 -9.70 5.56 -11.82
CA TYR A 157 -10.14 5.95 -10.47
C TYR A 157 -11.25 5.06 -9.91
N PRO A 158 -12.29 4.65 -10.66
CA PRO A 158 -13.31 3.75 -10.11
C PRO A 158 -12.78 2.39 -9.67
N GLU A 159 -11.81 1.84 -10.41
CA GLU A 159 -11.13 0.59 -10.05
C GLU A 159 -10.30 0.77 -8.78
N ALA A 160 -9.53 1.87 -8.70
CA ALA A 160 -8.77 2.21 -7.50
C ALA A 160 -9.70 2.40 -6.29
N ASP A 161 -10.79 3.15 -6.43
CA ASP A 161 -11.77 3.39 -5.36
C ASP A 161 -12.37 2.08 -4.84
N THR A 162 -12.70 1.14 -5.74
CA THR A 162 -13.22 -0.19 -5.36
C THR A 162 -12.21 -0.94 -4.50
N ASN A 163 -10.95 -0.96 -4.92
CA ASN A 163 -9.86 -1.63 -4.21
C ASN A 163 -9.50 -0.94 -2.87
N ILE A 164 -9.49 0.40 -2.82
CA ILE A 164 -9.29 1.17 -1.58
C ILE A 164 -10.42 0.89 -0.59
N GLN A 165 -11.66 0.83 -1.06
CA GLN A 165 -12.80 0.51 -0.22
C GLN A 165 -12.69 -0.92 0.33
N ALA A 166 -12.37 -1.90 -0.52
CA ALA A 166 -12.16 -3.28 -0.10
C ALA A 166 -11.02 -3.40 0.95
N ALA A 167 -9.89 -2.72 0.71
CA ALA A 167 -8.77 -2.64 1.66
C ALA A 167 -9.20 -2.03 3.00
N THR A 168 -9.99 -0.94 2.96
CA THR A 168 -10.52 -0.26 4.15
C THR A 168 -11.43 -1.17 4.96
N GLU A 169 -12.32 -1.93 4.31
CA GLU A 169 -13.22 -2.87 4.98
C GLU A 169 -12.45 -4.05 5.61
N ALA A 170 -11.45 -4.60 4.90
CA ALA A 170 -10.56 -5.61 5.48
C ALA A 170 -9.80 -5.05 6.70
N GLN A 171 -9.27 -3.83 6.62
CA GLN A 171 -8.59 -3.19 7.74
C GLN A 171 -9.54 -2.91 8.93
N ARG A 172 -10.81 -2.65 8.67
CA ARG A 172 -11.83 -2.46 9.72
C ARG A 172 -12.01 -3.74 10.53
N ILE A 173 -12.11 -4.90 9.86
CA ILE A 173 -12.18 -6.21 10.53
C ILE A 173 -10.99 -6.41 11.47
N VAL A 174 -9.78 -6.03 11.03
CA VAL A 174 -8.56 -6.11 11.85
C VAL A 174 -8.67 -5.18 13.07
N ALA A 175 -9.04 -3.92 12.88
CA ALA A 175 -9.10 -2.93 13.95
C ALA A 175 -10.16 -3.27 15.01
N GLU A 176 -11.30 -3.82 14.59
CA GLU A 176 -12.39 -4.22 15.48
C GLU A 176 -12.04 -5.46 16.31
N GLN A 177 -11.44 -6.49 15.70
CA GLN A 177 -11.12 -7.74 16.39
C GLN A 177 -9.76 -7.72 17.10
N ARG A 178 -8.82 -6.90 16.64
CA ARG A 178 -7.47 -6.75 17.20
C ARG A 178 -7.10 -5.27 17.37
N PRO A 179 -7.78 -4.55 18.28
CA PRO A 179 -7.53 -3.14 18.54
C PRO A 179 -6.04 -2.87 18.85
N SER A 180 -5.43 -1.98 18.09
CA SER A 180 -4.09 -1.47 18.36
C SER A 180 -3.94 -0.08 17.75
N VAL A 181 -2.94 0.67 18.20
CA VAL A 181 -2.59 1.96 17.60
C VAL A 181 -2.42 1.79 16.09
N ASN A 182 -1.62 0.80 15.66
CA ASN A 182 -1.34 0.56 14.24
C ASN A 182 -2.59 0.16 13.44
N ALA A 183 -3.46 -0.66 14.00
CA ALA A 183 -4.67 -1.10 13.29
C ALA A 183 -5.60 0.08 13.00
N PHE A 184 -5.78 0.98 13.96
CA PHE A 184 -6.64 2.16 13.80
C PHE A 184 -5.97 3.30 13.01
N THR A 185 -4.65 3.50 13.11
CA THR A 185 -3.97 4.48 12.24
C THR A 185 -4.01 4.05 10.78
N THR A 186 -3.84 2.75 10.50
CA THR A 186 -3.97 2.19 9.15
C THR A 186 -5.42 2.29 8.64
N LEU A 187 -6.41 2.00 9.50
CA LEU A 187 -7.82 2.18 9.15
C LEU A 187 -8.12 3.64 8.79
N ALA A 188 -7.69 4.59 9.63
CA ALA A 188 -7.87 6.01 9.37
C ALA A 188 -7.23 6.43 8.05
N TYR A 189 -6.00 5.96 7.80
CA TYR A 189 -5.29 6.20 6.55
C TYR A 189 -6.11 5.78 5.34
N TYR A 190 -6.53 4.52 5.23
CA TYR A 190 -7.27 4.07 4.05
C TYR A 190 -8.63 4.77 3.93
N THR A 191 -9.30 5.00 5.06
CA THR A 191 -10.61 5.68 5.10
C THR A 191 -10.52 7.14 4.62
N TYR A 192 -9.39 7.84 4.82
CA TYR A 192 -9.24 9.17 4.24
C TYR A 192 -9.33 9.15 2.71
N PHE A 193 -8.78 8.11 2.06
CA PHE A 193 -8.78 7.98 0.59
C PHE A 193 -10.12 7.52 0.02
N THR A 194 -11.05 6.99 0.84
CA THR A 194 -12.44 6.76 0.42
C THR A 194 -13.27 8.05 0.41
N GLY A 195 -12.77 9.13 1.04
CA GLY A 195 -13.48 10.40 1.21
C GLY A 195 -14.42 10.42 2.42
N ASP A 196 -14.53 9.35 3.21
CA ASP A 196 -15.26 9.35 4.48
C ASP A 196 -14.39 9.93 5.61
N PHE A 197 -14.15 11.24 5.54
CA PHE A 197 -13.34 11.96 6.53
C PHE A 197 -13.88 11.78 7.96
N ALA A 198 -15.20 11.69 8.13
CA ALA A 198 -15.80 11.54 9.46
C ALA A 198 -15.50 10.16 10.06
N ALA A 199 -15.51 9.08 9.26
CA ALA A 199 -15.10 7.76 9.71
C ALA A 199 -13.58 7.68 9.95
N ALA A 200 -12.78 8.33 9.09
CA ALA A 200 -11.32 8.39 9.28
C ALA A 200 -10.94 9.08 10.61
N GLU A 201 -11.57 10.22 10.93
CA GLU A 201 -11.39 10.92 12.20
C GLU A 201 -11.84 10.09 13.41
N LYS A 202 -12.84 9.21 13.25
CA LYS A 202 -13.23 8.29 14.33
C LYS A 202 -12.14 7.25 14.57
N ALA A 203 -11.59 6.64 13.52
CA ALA A 203 -10.50 5.70 13.63
C ALA A 203 -9.24 6.36 14.23
N GLU A 204 -8.92 7.60 13.84
CA GLU A 204 -7.86 8.40 14.45
C GLU A 204 -8.05 8.59 15.96
N LYS A 205 -9.28 8.93 16.40
CA LYS A 205 -9.60 9.05 17.83
C LYS A 205 -9.40 7.74 18.57
N GLU A 206 -9.78 6.60 17.99
CA GLU A 206 -9.51 5.28 18.59
C GLU A 206 -8.01 4.99 18.68
N ALA A 207 -7.22 5.28 17.63
CA ALA A 207 -5.77 5.13 17.68
C ALA A 207 -5.14 5.94 18.82
N LYS A 208 -5.58 7.18 19.01
CA LYS A 208 -5.08 8.07 20.08
C LYS A 208 -5.47 7.60 21.47
N LYS A 209 -6.63 6.98 21.65
CA LYS A 209 -7.02 6.37 22.95
C LYS A 209 -6.09 5.22 23.33
N LEU A 210 -5.58 4.49 22.33
CA LEU A 210 -4.65 3.37 22.53
C LEU A 210 -3.18 3.80 22.60
N ALA A 211 -2.88 5.08 22.35
CA ALA A 211 -1.52 5.60 22.40
C ALA A 211 -0.95 5.57 23.83
N GLY A 212 0.32 5.20 23.96
CA GLY A 212 1.06 5.12 25.23
C GLY A 212 1.37 6.49 25.88
N GLY A 213 0.82 7.59 25.36
CA GLY A 213 0.92 8.91 25.97
C GLY A 213 0.69 10.07 24.99
N LYS A 214 0.71 11.29 25.53
CA LYS A 214 0.45 12.52 24.78
C LYS A 214 1.39 12.72 23.60
N SER A 215 2.66 12.36 23.74
CA SER A 215 3.64 12.49 22.66
C SER A 215 3.29 11.61 21.45
N GLN A 216 2.93 10.34 21.69
CA GLN A 216 2.54 9.44 20.61
C GLN A 216 1.22 9.88 19.97
N ALA A 217 0.25 10.33 20.77
CA ALA A 217 -1.01 10.87 20.25
C ALA A 217 -0.81 12.11 19.36
N GLN A 218 0.16 12.98 19.67
CA GLN A 218 0.51 14.13 18.83
C GLN A 218 1.20 13.73 17.52
N GLU A 219 2.02 12.67 17.55
CA GLU A 219 2.61 12.15 16.31
C GLU A 219 1.55 11.54 15.40
N ILE A 220 0.58 10.81 15.96
CA ILE A 220 -0.58 10.29 15.22
C ILE A 220 -1.35 11.44 14.54
N ASP A 221 -1.66 12.53 15.27
CA ASP A 221 -2.34 13.71 14.70
C ASP A 221 -1.57 14.29 13.51
N LYS A 222 -0.26 14.46 13.68
CA LYS A 222 0.60 15.04 12.65
C LYS A 222 0.66 14.14 11.41
N GLN A 223 0.83 12.83 11.60
CA GLN A 223 0.87 11.86 10.53
C GLN A 223 -0.46 11.84 9.75
N LEU A 224 -1.59 11.73 10.45
CA LEU A 224 -2.90 11.60 9.83
C LEU A 224 -3.38 12.91 9.19
N SER A 225 -2.98 14.08 9.71
CA SER A 225 -3.25 15.36 9.04
C SER A 225 -2.53 15.50 7.69
N GLU A 226 -1.29 15.02 7.57
CA GLU A 226 -0.61 15.01 6.27
C GLU A 226 -1.25 14.01 5.30
N ILE A 227 -1.69 12.85 5.80
CA ILE A 227 -2.44 11.87 5.02
C ILE A 227 -3.78 12.45 4.53
N GLU A 228 -4.53 13.12 5.39
CA GLU A 228 -5.79 13.78 5.03
C GLU A 228 -5.58 14.80 3.89
N LYS A 229 -4.53 15.63 3.98
CA LYS A 229 -4.17 16.59 2.92
C LYS A 229 -3.90 15.89 1.59
N ASN A 230 -3.20 14.75 1.62
CA ASN A 230 -2.91 13.97 0.42
C ASN A 230 -4.16 13.32 -0.16
N ALA A 231 -5.03 12.75 0.69
CA ALA A 231 -6.31 12.20 0.27
C ALA A 231 -7.21 13.27 -0.38
N ARG A 232 -7.25 14.49 0.18
CA ARG A 232 -7.99 15.62 -0.44
C ARG A 232 -7.46 15.99 -1.82
N LYS A 233 -6.13 15.96 -2.02
CA LYS A 233 -5.52 16.19 -3.34
C LYS A 233 -5.92 15.08 -4.32
N TYR A 234 -5.80 13.83 -3.89
CA TYR A 234 -6.20 12.66 -4.68
C TYR A 234 -7.66 12.77 -5.15
N ILE A 235 -8.59 13.05 -4.23
CA ILE A 235 -10.02 13.20 -4.55
C ILE A 235 -10.25 14.37 -5.51
N ALA A 236 -9.57 15.50 -5.32
CA ALA A 236 -9.69 16.65 -6.22
C ALA A 236 -9.12 16.37 -7.63
N GLU A 237 -8.04 15.60 -7.75
CA GLU A 237 -7.47 15.17 -9.02
C GLU A 237 -8.38 14.17 -9.74
N LYS A 238 -8.94 13.21 -9.00
CA LYS A 238 -9.98 12.29 -9.47
C LYS A 238 -11.16 13.04 -10.10
N GLU A 239 -11.76 13.97 -9.35
CA GLU A 239 -12.91 14.73 -9.84
C GLU A 239 -12.60 15.53 -11.11
N LYS A 240 -11.39 16.08 -11.22
CA LYS A 240 -10.95 16.79 -12.44
C LYS A 240 -10.80 15.83 -13.62
N GLY A 241 -10.17 14.68 -13.40
CA GLY A 241 -9.99 13.64 -14.42
C GLY A 241 -11.33 13.11 -14.94
N GLU A 242 -12.28 12.84 -14.04
CA GLU A 242 -13.63 12.39 -14.42
C GLU A 242 -14.41 13.46 -15.20
N LYS A 243 -14.32 14.73 -14.82
CA LYS A 243 -14.95 15.84 -15.55
C LYS A 243 -14.37 15.95 -16.96
N ALA A 244 -13.04 15.90 -17.10
CA ALA A 244 -12.37 15.96 -18.40
C ALA A 244 -12.77 14.77 -19.30
N ALA A 245 -12.87 13.55 -18.75
CA ALA A 245 -13.32 12.38 -19.50
C ALA A 245 -14.78 12.49 -19.96
N LYS A 246 -15.68 13.02 -19.12
CA LYS A 246 -17.09 13.28 -19.48
C LYS A 246 -17.21 14.36 -20.56
N GLU A 247 -16.43 15.43 -20.48
CA GLU A 247 -16.41 16.50 -21.48
C GLU A 247 -15.88 16.02 -22.84
N ALA A 248 -14.83 15.19 -22.84
CA ALA A 248 -14.31 14.54 -24.05
C ALA A 248 -15.34 13.62 -24.73
N ASN A 249 -16.03 12.78 -23.96
CA ASN A 249 -17.09 11.91 -24.47
C ASN A 249 -18.35 12.65 -24.95
N SER A 250 -18.54 13.92 -24.54
CA SER A 250 -19.66 14.76 -24.98
C SER A 250 -19.39 15.52 -26.30
N GLY A 251 -18.25 15.27 -26.96
CA GLY A 251 -17.91 15.86 -28.27
C GLY A 251 -17.54 17.36 -28.21
N LYS A 252 -17.30 17.92 -27.02
CA LYS A 252 -16.92 19.33 -26.81
C LYS A 252 -15.44 19.53 -26.42
N GLY A 253 -14.62 18.48 -26.41
CA GLY A 253 -13.24 18.51 -25.91
C GLY A 253 -12.15 18.27 -26.96
N ASN A 254 -11.00 18.91 -26.75
CA ASN A 254 -9.77 18.76 -27.55
C ASN A 254 -9.20 17.32 -27.38
N PRO A 255 -8.92 16.56 -28.46
CA PRO A 255 -8.55 15.14 -28.38
C PRO A 255 -7.22 14.82 -27.68
N GLU A 256 -6.36 15.83 -27.40
CA GLU A 256 -5.14 15.65 -26.60
C GLU A 256 -5.39 15.57 -25.08
N ALA A 257 -6.61 15.84 -24.60
CA ALA A 257 -6.99 15.63 -23.19
C ALA A 257 -7.45 14.19 -22.90
N VAL A 258 -7.51 13.34 -23.93
CA VAL A 258 -8.06 11.98 -23.84
C VAL A 258 -6.97 11.00 -23.47
N GLN A 259 -6.64 11.00 -22.19
CA GLN A 259 -6.26 9.82 -21.42
C GLN A 259 -5.93 10.25 -19.98
N PRO A 260 -6.69 9.82 -18.96
CA PRO A 260 -6.08 9.63 -17.65
C PRO A 260 -5.18 8.39 -17.74
N SER A 261 -4.18 8.40 -18.63
CA SER A 261 -3.12 7.38 -18.67
C SER A 261 -2.11 7.77 -17.61
N GLY A 262 -2.52 7.64 -16.36
CA GLY A 262 -1.66 7.88 -15.21
C GLY A 262 -2.18 7.00 -14.10
N ASN A 263 -1.28 6.21 -13.50
CA ASN A 263 -1.53 5.58 -12.22
C ASN A 263 -2.29 6.59 -11.34
N PRO A 264 -3.46 6.24 -10.76
CA PRO A 264 -4.27 7.14 -9.92
C PRO A 264 -3.50 7.71 -8.71
N PHE A 265 -2.34 7.13 -8.40
CA PHE A 265 -1.39 7.55 -7.36
C PHE A 265 -0.15 8.29 -7.89
N GLY A 266 -0.03 8.53 -9.20
CA GLY A 266 1.08 9.25 -9.82
C GLY A 266 2.47 8.66 -9.57
N ALA A 267 3.52 9.30 -10.11
CA ALA A 267 4.91 8.90 -9.89
C ALA A 267 5.47 9.30 -8.50
N GLY A 268 4.64 9.80 -7.59
CA GLY A 268 5.08 10.39 -6.32
C GLY A 268 4.03 10.50 -5.22
N ALA A 269 2.81 10.01 -5.43
CA ALA A 269 1.79 9.88 -4.38
C ALA A 269 1.49 8.41 -4.09
N GLY A 270 2.50 7.54 -4.22
CA GLY A 270 2.42 6.16 -3.79
C GLY A 270 1.92 6.11 -2.36
N LEU A 271 0.95 5.23 -2.10
CA LEU A 271 0.36 4.99 -0.80
C LEU A 271 1.29 4.20 0.13
N SER A 272 2.61 4.40 0.00
CA SER A 272 3.63 3.84 0.86
C SER A 272 3.31 4.23 2.30
N GLY A 273 2.77 3.29 3.07
CA GLY A 273 2.60 3.43 4.50
C GLY A 273 3.95 3.62 5.20
N PRO A 274 3.94 4.08 6.46
CA PRO A 274 5.12 4.03 7.33
C PRO A 274 5.64 2.60 7.53
#